data_AF-A0A1J4MPL0-F1
#
_entry.id   AF-A0A1J4MPL0-F1
#
_cell.length_a   1.000
_cell.length_b   1.000
_cell.length_c   1.000
_cell.angle_alpha   90.00
_cell.angle_beta   90.00
_cell.angle_gamma   90.00
#
_symmetry.space_group_name_H-M   'P 1'
#
loop_
_entity.id
_entity.type
_entity.pdbx_description
1 polymer ?
#
loop_
_entity_poly.entity_id
_entity_poly.type
_entity_poly.pdbx_seq_one_letter_code
_entity_poly.pdbx_strand_id
1 'polypeptide(L)'
;MKKTNKTSGSEASSPKTPTANNVLDVFQEMKQAYLLKVPENIQVLDSFILFMVIISIIQVVYCLLIQTTYPLDSLIGGVFCTIGTALLVLALRIQLTCPSYFGNISPKTAFTDFVICCIVFFIGCASVLI
;
A
#
# COMPACT_ATOMS: atom_id res chain seq x y z
N MET A 1 -43.35 45.98 16.38
CA MET A 1 -43.57 45.03 17.49
C MET A 1 -43.63 43.61 16.91
N LYS A 2 -42.64 42.73 17.20
CA LYS A 2 -42.74 41.39 17.86
C LYS A 2 -43.86 40.47 17.32
N LYS A 3 -43.73 39.15 17.05
CA LYS A 3 -42.68 38.10 17.25
C LYS A 3 -43.13 36.79 16.51
N THR A 4 -42.20 36.09 15.85
CA THR A 4 -41.86 34.63 15.85
C THR A 4 -42.95 33.53 15.98
N ASN A 5 -42.98 32.47 15.13
CA ASN A 5 -42.50 31.07 15.42
C ASN A 5 -42.86 29.96 14.37
N LYS A 6 -41.82 29.27 13.85
CA LYS A 6 -41.56 27.82 13.57
C LYS A 6 -42.58 26.78 13.02
N THR A 7 -42.08 26.05 11.98
CA THR A 7 -42.15 24.59 11.63
C THR A 7 -43.41 23.97 10.98
N SER A 8 -43.32 23.47 9.74
CA SER A 8 -43.04 22.05 9.38
C SER A 8 -43.67 21.56 8.05
N GLY A 9 -42.87 20.85 7.23
CA GLY A 9 -43.27 19.87 6.18
C GLY A 9 -43.72 20.43 4.81
N SER A 10 -43.46 19.82 3.64
CA SER A 10 -42.79 18.56 3.24
C SER A 10 -42.64 18.50 1.70
N GLU A 11 -41.82 17.56 1.22
CA GLU A 11 -41.59 17.05 -0.17
C GLU A 11 -40.59 17.79 -1.11
N ALA A 12 -39.68 17.15 -1.85
CA ALA A 12 -38.99 15.85 -1.80
C ALA A 12 -37.99 15.81 -2.98
N SER A 13 -36.74 15.42 -2.77
CA SER A 13 -35.99 14.58 -3.73
C SER A 13 -34.82 13.86 -3.04
N SER A 14 -35.23 12.81 -2.33
CA SER A 14 -34.55 11.53 -2.09
C SER A 14 -33.05 11.51 -1.70
N PRO A 15 -32.72 11.11 -0.46
CA PRO A 15 -31.43 10.49 -0.16
C PRO A 15 -31.42 9.10 -0.81
N LYS A 16 -30.55 8.89 -1.80
CA LYS A 16 -30.30 7.53 -2.30
C LYS A 16 -29.49 6.78 -1.26
N THR A 17 -30.20 6.10 -0.37
CA THR A 17 -29.72 4.92 0.32
C THR A 17 -29.30 3.88 -0.73
N PRO A 18 -28.05 3.38 -0.74
CA PRO A 18 -27.74 2.13 -1.40
C PRO A 18 -27.77 1.02 -0.35
N THR A 19 -28.97 0.51 -0.04
CA THR A 19 -29.10 -0.80 0.60
C THR A 19 -29.44 -1.81 -0.47
N ALA A 20 -28.40 -2.41 -1.07
CA ALA A 20 -28.42 -3.75 -1.68
C ALA A 20 -26.99 -4.19 -2.03
N ASN A 21 -26.31 -4.84 -1.08
CA ASN A 21 -25.42 -6.01 -1.25
C ASN A 21 -24.41 -6.11 -2.42
N ASN A 22 -24.00 -5.01 -3.06
CA ASN A 22 -22.99 -5.07 -4.12
C ASN A 22 -21.66 -4.57 -3.56
N VAL A 23 -20.93 -5.46 -2.88
CA VAL A 23 -19.51 -5.21 -2.54
C VAL A 23 -18.73 -4.72 -3.76
N LEU A 24 -19.11 -5.17 -4.96
CA LEU A 24 -18.54 -4.75 -6.23
C LEU A 24 -18.76 -3.26 -6.54
N ASP A 25 -19.94 -2.69 -6.27
CA ASP A 25 -20.18 -1.25 -6.49
C ASP A 25 -19.36 -0.40 -5.53
N VAL A 26 -19.24 -0.83 -4.27
CA VAL A 26 -18.40 -0.17 -3.27
C VAL A 26 -16.92 -0.24 -3.67
N PHE A 27 -16.44 -1.38 -4.17
CA PHE A 27 -15.09 -1.52 -4.70
C PHE A 27 -14.85 -0.65 -5.93
N GLN A 28 -15.85 -0.51 -6.79
CA GLN A 28 -15.75 0.27 -8.02
C GLN A 28 -15.71 1.77 -7.71
N GLU A 29 -16.54 2.25 -6.78
CA GLU A 29 -16.52 3.62 -6.28
C GLU A 29 -15.19 3.95 -5.55
N MET A 30 -14.70 3.03 -4.71
CA MET A 30 -13.39 3.14 -4.05
C MET A 30 -12.24 3.19 -5.04
N LYS A 31 -12.25 2.32 -6.06
CA LYS A 31 -11.22 2.28 -7.11
C LYS A 31 -11.23 3.57 -7.93
N GLN A 32 -12.40 4.09 -8.26
CA GLN A 32 -12.55 5.31 -9.04
C GLN A 32 -12.13 6.55 -8.23
N ALA A 33 -12.46 6.59 -6.93
CA ALA A 33 -11.97 7.61 -6.00
C ALA A 33 -10.43 7.53 -5.81
N TYR A 34 -9.85 6.34 -5.82
CA TYR A 34 -8.39 6.12 -5.72
C TYR A 34 -7.66 6.59 -6.98
N LEU A 35 -8.15 6.23 -8.17
CA LEU A 35 -7.58 6.67 -9.46
C LEU A 35 -7.68 8.18 -9.67
N LEU A 36 -8.70 8.84 -9.12
CA LEU A 36 -8.86 10.30 -9.20
C LEU A 36 -7.95 11.07 -8.23
N LYS A 37 -7.53 10.44 -7.11
CA LYS A 37 -6.79 11.10 -6.03
C LYS A 37 -5.27 10.88 -6.14
N VAL A 38 -4.84 9.81 -6.79
CA VAL A 38 -3.44 9.36 -6.78
C VAL A 38 -2.76 9.63 -8.13
N PRO A 39 -1.64 10.37 -8.18
CA PRO A 39 -0.88 10.59 -9.41
C PRO A 39 -0.18 9.31 -9.90
N GLU A 40 -0.03 9.15 -11.22
CA GLU A 40 0.42 7.92 -11.89
C GLU A 40 1.74 7.34 -11.35
N ASN A 41 2.66 8.19 -10.90
CA ASN A 41 3.94 7.80 -10.32
C ASN A 41 3.78 6.96 -9.04
N ILE A 42 2.77 7.22 -8.22
CA ILE A 42 2.52 6.49 -6.96
C ILE A 42 1.76 5.18 -7.25
N GLN A 43 1.00 5.13 -8.34
CA GLN A 43 0.27 3.94 -8.77
C GLN A 43 1.19 2.79 -9.21
N VAL A 44 2.31 3.11 -9.88
CA VAL A 44 3.33 2.12 -10.26
C VAL A 44 3.98 1.50 -9.01
N LEU A 45 4.25 2.31 -7.97
CA LEU A 45 4.78 1.81 -6.70
C LEU A 45 3.80 0.87 -6.00
N ASP A 46 2.51 1.22 -6.01
CA ASP A 46 1.46 0.39 -5.41
C ASP A 46 1.32 -0.96 -6.12
N SER A 47 1.34 -0.96 -7.46
CA SER A 47 1.33 -2.19 -8.27
C SER A 47 2.59 -3.05 -8.03
N PHE A 48 3.74 -2.42 -7.83
CA PHE A 48 5.00 -3.13 -7.54
C PHE A 48 4.98 -3.79 -6.16
N ILE A 49 4.51 -3.08 -5.14
CA ILE A 49 4.35 -3.62 -3.78
C ILE A 49 3.38 -4.81 -3.80
N LEU A 50 2.24 -4.67 -4.49
CA LEU A 50 1.26 -5.75 -4.64
C LEU A 50 1.88 -6.99 -5.29
N PHE A 51 2.66 -6.81 -6.36
CA PHE A 51 3.37 -7.89 -7.03
C PHE A 51 4.38 -8.58 -6.11
N MET A 52 5.16 -7.82 -5.33
CA MET A 52 6.11 -8.37 -4.37
C MET A 52 5.43 -9.18 -3.25
N VAL A 53 4.28 -8.72 -2.76
CA VAL A 53 3.48 -9.47 -1.76
C VAL A 53 2.98 -10.79 -2.35
N ILE A 54 2.49 -10.78 -3.59
CA ILE A 54 2.04 -12.01 -4.27
C ILE A 54 3.20 -13.00 -4.42
N ILE A 55 4.38 -12.55 -4.85
CA ILE A 55 5.57 -13.41 -4.97
C ILE A 55 5.95 -14.02 -3.61
N SER A 56 5.96 -13.21 -2.55
CA SER A 56 6.27 -13.66 -1.19
C SER A 56 5.30 -14.76 -0.73
N ILE A 57 4.00 -14.59 -0.98
CA ILE A 57 2.99 -15.61 -0.67
C ILE A 57 3.24 -16.89 -1.48
N ILE A 58 3.52 -16.78 -2.78
CA ILE A 58 3.80 -17.94 -3.64
C ILE A 58 5.02 -18.72 -3.13
N GLN A 59 6.10 -18.01 -2.75
CA GLN A 59 7.30 -18.63 -2.18
C GLN A 59 7.02 -19.35 -0.87
N VAL A 60 6.20 -18.76 0.02
CA VAL A 60 5.79 -19.37 1.28
C VAL A 60 4.89 -20.60 1.04
N VAL A 61 3.93 -20.53 0.12
CA VAL A 61 3.05 -21.65 -0.20
C VAL A 61 3.83 -22.82 -0.80
N TYR A 62 4.79 -22.53 -1.69
CA TYR A 62 5.68 -23.55 -2.25
C TYR A 62 6.48 -24.24 -1.14
N CYS A 63 7.04 -23.47 -0.20
CA CYS A 63 7.73 -24.00 0.97
C CYS A 63 6.86 -24.96 1.80
N LEU A 64 5.62 -24.55 2.08
CA LEU A 64 4.69 -25.33 2.91
C LEU A 64 4.23 -26.63 2.21
N LEU A 65 4.08 -26.62 0.88
CA LEU A 65 3.65 -27.79 0.12
C LEU A 65 4.77 -28.83 -0.07
N ILE A 66 6.02 -28.40 -0.26
CA ILE A 66 7.15 -29.31 -0.49
C ILE A 66 7.61 -30.00 0.82
N GLN A 67 7.28 -29.44 1.99
CA GLN A 67 7.48 -30.04 3.33
C GLN A 67 8.79 -30.86 3.44
N THR A 68 9.92 -30.22 3.12
CA THR A 68 11.24 -30.86 3.16
C THR A 68 12.15 -30.08 4.11
N THR A 69 12.71 -30.75 5.12
CA THR A 69 13.55 -30.20 6.21
C THR A 69 14.94 -29.67 5.74
N TYR A 70 15.25 -29.74 4.45
CA TYR A 70 16.49 -29.24 3.85
C TYR A 70 16.10 -28.71 2.47
N PRO A 71 16.23 -27.41 2.09
CA PRO A 71 17.00 -26.28 2.61
C PRO A 71 16.09 -25.07 2.96
N LEU A 72 15.38 -25.12 4.09
CA LEU A 72 14.39 -24.09 4.45
C LEU A 72 15.03 -22.73 4.78
N ASP A 73 16.23 -22.71 5.36
CA ASP A 73 16.89 -21.48 5.82
C ASP A 73 17.21 -20.50 4.69
N SER A 74 17.70 -21.00 3.55
CA SER A 74 17.98 -20.17 2.36
C SER A 74 16.69 -19.63 1.72
N LEU A 75 15.61 -20.42 1.77
CA LEU A 75 14.32 -20.01 1.22
C LEU A 75 13.61 -18.97 2.11
N ILE A 76 13.74 -19.08 3.43
CA ILE A 76 13.27 -18.06 4.39
C ILE A 76 14.03 -16.75 4.19
N GLY A 77 15.34 -16.81 3.95
CA GLY A 77 16.15 -15.66 3.56
C GLY A 77 15.66 -15.00 2.26
N GLY A 78 15.28 -15.80 1.25
CA GLY A 78 14.72 -15.32 -0.01
C GLY A 78 13.35 -14.62 0.17
N VAL A 79 12.46 -15.22 0.98
CA VAL A 79 11.16 -14.62 1.32
C VAL A 79 11.35 -13.30 2.08
N PHE A 80 12.28 -13.26 3.04
CA PHE A 80 12.58 -12.04 3.79
C PHE A 80 13.11 -10.91 2.89
N CYS A 81 13.95 -11.24 1.89
CA CYS A 81 14.46 -10.28 0.93
C CYS A 81 13.34 -9.62 0.09
N THR A 82 12.35 -10.40 -0.35
CA THR A 82 11.21 -9.86 -1.13
C THR A 82 10.31 -8.97 -0.28
N ILE A 83 10.01 -9.38 0.95
CA ILE A 83 9.20 -8.60 1.91
C ILE A 83 9.90 -7.29 2.29
N GLY A 84 11.20 -7.34 2.60
CA GLY A 84 11.95 -6.14 2.94
C GLY A 84 12.02 -5.16 1.77
N THR A 85 12.19 -5.64 0.53
CA THR A 85 12.13 -4.79 -0.66
C THR A 85 10.77 -4.11 -0.80
N ALA A 86 9.66 -4.81 -0.54
CA ALA A 86 8.32 -4.23 -0.53
C ALA A 86 8.15 -3.17 0.57
N LEU A 87 8.68 -3.41 1.78
CA LEU A 87 8.66 -2.47 2.89
C LEU A 87 9.48 -1.19 2.61
N LEU A 88 10.65 -1.32 1.97
CA LEU A 88 11.45 -0.17 1.57
C LEU A 88 10.69 0.69 0.56
N VAL A 89 10.02 0.08 -0.43
CA VAL A 89 9.20 0.83 -1.41
C VAL A 89 7.98 1.46 -0.75
N LEU A 90 7.36 0.80 0.23
CA LEU A 90 6.28 1.39 1.02
C LEU A 90 6.76 2.61 1.82
N ALA A 91 7.96 2.57 2.39
CA ALA A 91 8.56 3.71 3.08
C ALA A 91 8.76 4.89 2.13
N LEU A 92 9.23 4.63 0.90
CA LEU A 92 9.33 5.67 -0.14
C LEU A 92 7.95 6.23 -0.51
N ARG A 93 6.91 5.40 -0.63
CA ARG A 93 5.53 5.85 -0.89
C ARG A 93 5.02 6.81 0.19
N ILE A 94 5.32 6.53 1.45
CA ILE A 94 4.93 7.40 2.57
C ILE A 94 5.66 8.75 2.49
N GLN A 95 6.96 8.75 2.19
CA GLN A 95 7.75 9.97 2.02
C GLN A 95 7.27 10.83 0.84
N LEU A 96 6.86 10.21 -0.26
CA LEU A 96 6.32 10.90 -1.45
C LEU A 96 4.90 11.44 -1.24
N THR A 97 4.08 10.80 -0.40
CA THR A 97 2.69 11.21 -0.16
C THR A 97 2.59 12.32 0.90
N CYS A 98 3.53 12.34 1.86
CA CYS A 98 3.48 13.21 3.04
C CYS A 98 4.74 14.09 3.18
N PRO A 99 5.07 14.95 2.19
CA PRO A 99 6.27 15.81 2.28
C PRO A 99 6.19 16.82 3.45
N SER A 100 4.99 17.12 3.96
CA SER A 100 4.79 18.09 5.04
C SER A 100 5.28 17.61 6.41
N TYR A 101 5.46 16.30 6.63
CA TYR A 101 5.91 15.74 7.92
C TYR A 101 7.43 15.71 8.05
N PHE A 102 8.17 15.79 6.94
CA PHE A 102 9.61 15.57 6.90
C PHE A 102 10.43 16.88 6.90
N GLY A 103 9.81 18.03 7.22
CA GLY A 103 10.49 19.32 7.08
C GLY A 103 10.93 19.55 5.63
N ASN A 104 11.76 20.57 5.37
CA ASN A 104 12.25 20.89 4.01
C ASN A 104 13.27 19.85 3.49
N ILE A 105 13.08 18.56 3.72
CA ILE A 105 13.90 17.50 3.15
C ILE A 105 13.57 17.44 1.66
N SER A 106 14.59 17.68 0.84
CA SER A 106 14.44 17.61 -0.61
C SER A 106 14.05 16.19 -1.01
N PRO A 107 13.07 16.00 -1.92
CA PRO A 107 12.70 14.67 -2.43
C PRO A 107 13.88 13.91 -3.05
N LYS A 108 14.92 14.64 -3.50
CA LYS A 108 16.18 14.06 -3.97
C LYS A 108 16.95 13.36 -2.85
N THR A 109 16.99 13.94 -1.65
CA THR A 109 17.67 13.35 -0.49
C THR A 109 16.93 12.12 0.01
N ALA A 110 15.59 12.18 0.07
CA ALA A 110 14.74 11.04 0.42
C ALA A 110 14.96 9.84 -0.52
N PHE A 111 15.08 10.09 -1.83
CA PHE A 111 15.41 9.06 -2.81
C PHE A 111 16.82 8.50 -2.63
N THR A 112 17.80 9.35 -2.34
CA THR A 112 19.19 8.90 -2.08
C THR A 112 19.27 8.02 -0.84
N ASP A 113 18.62 8.38 0.27
CA ASP A 113 18.57 7.56 1.49
C ASP A 113 17.87 6.23 1.23
N PHE A 114 16.81 6.23 0.42
CA PHE A 114 16.14 5.00 -0.03
C PHE A 114 17.10 4.09 -0.80
N VAL A 115 17.85 4.61 -1.78
CA VAL A 115 18.80 3.80 -2.58
C VAL A 115 19.93 3.25 -1.70
N ILE A 116 20.49 4.06 -0.80
CA ILE A 116 21.51 3.62 0.14
C ILE A 116 20.96 2.52 1.05
N CYS A 117 19.74 2.70 1.57
CA CYS A 117 19.05 1.69 2.38
C CYS A 117 18.82 0.39 1.59
N CYS A 118 18.39 0.48 0.32
CA CYS A 118 18.23 -0.68 -0.56
C CYS A 118 19.54 -1.44 -0.77
N ILE A 119 20.66 -0.74 -1.00
CA ILE A 119 21.97 -1.36 -1.19
C ILE A 119 22.40 -2.10 0.08
N VAL A 120 22.31 -1.45 1.25
CA VAL A 120 22.66 -2.07 2.54
C VAL A 120 21.77 -3.28 2.83
N PHE A 121 20.47 -3.17 2.55
CA PHE A 121 19.53 -4.26 2.72
C PHE A 121 19.88 -5.45 1.83
N PHE A 122 20.19 -5.22 0.55
CA PHE A 122 20.54 -6.30 -0.38
C PHE A 122 21.85 -6.99 0.00
N ILE A 123 22.85 -6.23 0.45
CA ILE A 123 24.11 -6.77 0.99
C ILE A 123 23.85 -7.62 2.24
N GLY A 124 22.98 -7.15 3.15
CA GLY A 124 22.59 -7.89 4.34
C GLY A 124 21.88 -9.21 4.00
N CYS A 125 20.93 -9.17 3.07
CA CYS A 125 20.24 -10.37 2.58
C CYS A 125 21.21 -11.36 1.91
N ALA A 126 22.13 -10.88 1.06
CA ALA A 126 23.13 -11.73 0.41
C ALA A 126 24.07 -12.39 1.44
N SER A 127 24.38 -11.71 2.53
CA SER A 127 25.24 -12.24 3.61
C SER A 127 24.52 -13.25 4.50
N VAL A 128 23.21 -13.13 4.67
CA VAL A 128 22.38 -14.08 5.44
C VAL A 128 22.05 -15.33 4.63
N LEU A 129 22.08 -15.25 3.30
CA LEU A 129 21.78 -16.36 2.40
C LEU A 129 22.98 -17.27 2.10
N ILE A 130 24.20 -16.82 2.38
CA ILE A 130 25.46 -17.57 2.17
C ILE A 130 25.82 -18.38 3.42
#